data_AF-A0A3M3FDC0-F1
#
_entry.id   AF-A0A3M3FDC0-F1
#
_cell.length_a   1.000
_cell.length_b   1.000
_cell.length_c   1.000
_cell.angle_alpha   90.00
_cell.angle_beta   90.00
_cell.angle_gamma   90.00
#
_symmetry.space_group_name_H-M   'P 1'
#
loop_
_entity.id
_entity.type
_entity.pdbx_description
1 polymer ?
#
loop_
_entity_poly.entity_id
_entity_poly.type
_entity_poly.pdbx_seq_one_letter_code
_entity_poly.pdbx_strand_id
1 'polypeptide(L)' 'MISLCFENNGKRVRHAITASSSEGSVNVFDPNYGEFSTTLPELPSMFQNLMTRYGSRLNGHLQLESMVIQRVE' A
#
# COMPACT_ATOMS: atom_id res chain seq x y z
N MET A 1 2.88 5.29 9.16
CA MET A 1 2.77 5.75 7.76
C MET A 1 3.63 4.87 6.86
N ILE A 2 3.18 4.55 5.66
CA ILE A 2 3.92 3.75 4.68
C ILE A 2 4.04 4.59 3.40
N SER A 3 5.26 4.87 2.96
CA SER A 3 5.54 5.54 1.69
C SER A 3 5.90 4.51 0.64
N LEU A 4 5.11 4.45 -0.43
CA LEU A 4 5.36 3.66 -1.62
C LEU A 4 6.02 4.55 -2.68
N CYS A 5 7.05 4.05 -3.34
CA CYS A 5 7.68 4.71 -4.49
C CYS A 5 7.53 3.79 -5.70
N PHE A 6 6.87 4.28 -6.72
CA PHE A 6 6.61 3.58 -7.97
C PHE A 6 7.45 4.14 -9.10
N GLU A 7 7.86 3.26 -10.00
CA GLU A 7 8.29 3.61 -11.35
C GLU A 7 7.06 3.77 -12.25
N ASN A 8 7.05 4.86 -13.02
CA ASN A 8 6.04 5.16 -14.02
C ASN A 8 6.69 5.90 -15.21
N ASN A 9 6.95 5.18 -16.29
CA ASN A 9 7.47 5.73 -17.54
C ASN A 9 8.74 6.59 -17.37
N GLY A 10 9.70 6.09 -16.61
CA GLY A 10 10.98 6.74 -16.28
C GLY A 10 10.89 7.77 -15.15
N LYS A 11 9.72 7.95 -14.53
CA LYS A 11 9.51 8.87 -13.41
C LYS A 11 9.20 8.12 -12.12
N ARG A 12 9.73 8.63 -11.00
CA ARG A 12 9.37 8.14 -9.67
C ARG A 12 8.13 8.86 -9.16
N VAL A 13 7.11 8.09 -8.80
CA VAL A 13 5.87 8.57 -8.20
C VAL A 13 5.79 8.10 -6.76
N ARG A 14 5.59 9.02 -5.82
CA ARG A 14 5.44 8.69 -4.40
C ARG A 14 3.97 8.67 -4.03
N HIS A 15 3.59 7.68 -3.24
CA HIS A 15 2.24 7.53 -2.68
C HIS A 15 2.33 7.17 -1.21
N ALA A 16 1.46 7.74 -0.40
CA ALA A 16 1.42 7.45 1.03
C ALA A 16 0.14 6.68 1.35
N ILE A 17 0.31 5.58 2.08
CA ILE A 17 -0.79 4.86 2.73
C ILE A 17 -0.54 4.86 4.25
N THR A 18 -1.59 4.63 5.02
CA THR A 18 -1.47 4.54 6.48
C THR A 18 -1.94 3.18 6.93
N ALA A 19 -1.32 2.68 8.01
CA ALA A 19 -1.72 1.44 8.64
C ALA A 19 -1.77 1.67 10.14
N SER A 20 -2.81 1.16 10.78
CA SER A 20 -2.95 1.10 12.23
C SER A 20 -3.26 -0.35 12.63
N SER A 21 -2.85 -0.74 13.83
CA SER A 21 -3.20 -2.04 14.38
C SER A 21 -3.79 -1.87 15.78
N SER A 22 -4.88 -2.59 16.03
CA SER A 22 -5.57 -2.62 17.33
C SER A 22 -6.20 -3.99 17.54
N GLU A 23 -6.01 -4.57 18.72
CA GLU A 23 -6.73 -5.78 19.18
C GLU A 23 -6.80 -6.91 18.14
N GLY A 24 -5.67 -7.21 17.47
CA GLY A 24 -5.58 -8.30 16.50
C GLY A 24 -6.05 -7.95 15.08
N SER A 25 -6.61 -6.76 14.88
CA SER A 25 -6.94 -6.20 13.56
C SER A 25 -5.86 -5.23 13.09
N VAL A 26 -5.70 -5.14 11.77
CA VAL A 26 -4.89 -4.15 11.06
C VAL A 26 -5.80 -3.43 10.09
N ASN A 27 -5.90 -2.11 10.23
CA ASN A 27 -6.58 -1.25 9.28
C ASN A 27 -5.52 -0.60 8.39
N VAL A 28 -5.75 -0.62 7.07
CA VAL A 28 -4.91 0.05 6.08
C VAL A 28 -5.78 1.01 5.30
N PHE A 29 -5.39 2.28 5.29
CA PHE A 29 -6.05 3.31 4.51
C PHE A 29 -5.16 3.74 3.35
N ASP A 30 -5.74 3.66 2.16
CA ASP A 30 -5.16 4.09 0.90
C ASP A 30 -6.03 5.22 0.28
N PRO A 31 -5.50 6.43 0.07
CA PRO A 31 -6.27 7.53 -0.53
C PRO A 31 -6.91 7.20 -1.89
N ASN A 32 -6.37 6.25 -2.65
CA ASN A 32 -6.87 5.87 -3.97
C ASN A 32 -7.94 4.77 -3.93
N TYR A 33 -7.95 3.94 -2.89
CA TYR A 33 -8.76 2.72 -2.84
C TYR A 33 -9.62 2.56 -1.58
N GLY A 34 -9.53 3.49 -0.63
CA GLY A 34 -10.29 3.48 0.61
C GLY A 34 -9.61 2.72 1.74
N GLU A 35 -10.42 2.29 2.71
CA GLU A 35 -9.97 1.60 3.91
C GLU A 35 -10.19 0.08 3.80
N PHE A 36 -9.21 -0.68 4.29
CA PHE A 36 -9.21 -2.13 4.35
C PHE A 36 -8.95 -2.58 5.78
N SER A 37 -9.80 -3.44 6.32
CA SER A 37 -9.55 -4.11 7.59
C SER A 37 -9.11 -5.55 7.33
N THR A 38 -8.09 -6.00 8.03
CA THR A 38 -7.56 -7.36 7.92
C THR A 38 -7.01 -7.83 9.26
N THR A 39 -6.52 -9.06 9.32
CA THR A 39 -5.81 -9.62 10.47
C THR A 39 -4.31 -9.71 10.16
N LEU A 40 -3.46 -9.81 11.18
CA LEU A 40 -2.01 -9.96 10.98
C LEU A 40 -1.63 -11.13 10.05
N PRO A 41 -2.26 -12.31 10.13
CA PRO A 41 -1.99 -13.42 9.20
C PRO A 41 -2.39 -13.15 7.74
N GLU A 42 -3.44 -12.35 7.52
CA GLU A 42 -3.98 -12.06 6.18
C GLU A 42 -3.34 -10.82 5.54
N LEU A 43 -2.68 -9.98 6.34
CA LEU A 43 -2.01 -8.75 5.92
C LEU A 43 -1.09 -8.92 4.68
N PRO A 44 -0.26 -9.98 4.57
CA PRO A 44 0.56 -10.17 3.38
C PRO A 44 -0.25 -10.35 2.10
N SER A 45 -1.35 -11.10 2.16
CA SER A 45 -2.23 -11.34 1.00
C SER A 45 -2.99 -10.06 0.62
N MET A 46 -3.51 -9.32 1.61
CA MET A 46 -4.15 -8.03 1.38
C MET A 46 -3.17 -7.05 0.71
N PHE A 47 -1.94 -6.95 1.23
CA PHE A 47 -0.93 -6.07 0.66
C PHE A 47 -0.54 -6.47 -0.76
N GLN A 48 -0.41 -7.78 -1.04
CA GLN A 48 -0.17 -8.29 -2.39
C GLN A 48 -1.30 -7.89 -3.35
N ASN A 49 -2.56 -8.04 -2.95
CA ASN A 49 -3.70 -7.61 -3.74
C ASN A 49 -3.69 -6.10 -4.03
N LEU A 50 -3.27 -5.28 -3.05
CA LEU A 50 -3.11 -3.85 -3.24
C LEU A 50 -2.01 -3.54 -4.27
N MET A 51 -0.86 -4.22 -4.20
CA MET A 51 0.23 -4.05 -5.18
C MET A 51 -0.18 -4.52 -6.58
N THR A 52 -0.96 -5.60 -6.69
CA THR A 52 -1.54 -6.04 -7.97
C THR A 52 -2.48 -4.99 -8.55
N ARG A 53 -3.28 -4.29 -7.73
CA ARG A 53 -4.11 -3.18 -8.20
C ARG A 53 -3.27 -2.05 -8.75
N TYR A 54 -2.19 -1.65 -8.06
CA TYR A 54 -1.24 -0.65 -8.57
C TYR A 54 -0.60 -1.05 -9.90
N GLY A 55 -0.21 -2.31 -10.03
CA GLY A 55 0.38 -2.85 -11.26
C GLY A 55 -0.60 -3.08 -12.41
N SER A 56 -1.91 -2.91 -12.21
CA SER A 56 -2.89 -3.08 -13.27
C SER A 56 -2.74 -2.00 -14.35
N ARG A 57 -2.89 -2.39 -15.62
CA ARG A 57 -2.89 -1.45 -16.76
C ARG A 57 -3.97 -0.39 -16.66
N LEU A 58 -5.09 -0.71 -16.00
CA LEU A 58 -6.19 0.25 -15.78
C LEU A 58 -5.80 1.36 -14.79
N ASN A 59 -4.79 1.12 -13.95
CA ASN A 59 -4.36 2.03 -12.89
C ASN A 59 -2.98 2.64 -13.18
N GLY A 60 -2.59 2.70 -14.46
CA GLY A 60 -1.35 3.33 -14.89
C GLY A 60 -0.11 2.43 -14.85
N HIS A 61 -0.27 1.12 -14.57
CA HIS A 61 0.81 0.12 -14.58
C HIS A 61 2.02 0.55 -13.73
N LEU A 62 1.76 0.87 -12.47
CA LEU A 62 2.77 1.34 -11.53
C LEU A 62 3.57 0.17 -10.98
N GLN A 63 4.89 0.18 -11.17
CA GLN A 63 5.77 -0.85 -10.61
C GLN A 63 6.37 -0.35 -9.30
N LEU A 64 6.17 -1.09 -8.20
CA LEU A 64 6.75 -0.71 -6.91
C LEU A 64 8.27 -0.85 -6.96
N GLU A 65 8.97 0.27 -6.79
CA GLU A 65 10.44 0.32 -6.75
C GLU A 65 10.94 0.18 -5.31
N SER A 66 10.32 0.88 -4.36
CA SER A 66 10.68 0.81 -2.95
C SER A 66 9.52 1.15 -2.03
N MET A 67 9.62 0.68 -0.78
CA MET A 67 8.68 0.98 0.28
C MET A 67 9.44 1.36 1.54
N VAL A 68 8.98 2.41 2.22
CA VAL A 68 9.49 2.84 3.53
C VAL A 68 8.35 2.84 4.53
N ILE A 69 8.55 2.15 5.65
CA ILE A 69 7.60 2.13 6.77
C ILE A 69 8.15 3.03 7.86
N GLN A 70 7.32 3.99 8.28
CA GLN A 70 7.60 4.88 9.41
C GLN A 70 6.56 4.62 10.49
N ARG A 71 7.02 4.14 11.65
CA ARG A 71 6.19 4.10 12.84
C ARG A 71 6.03 5.54 13.33
N VAL A 72 4.78 5.97 13.50
CA VAL A 72 4.47 7.26 14.12
C VAL A 72 4.17 6.93 15.57
N GLU A 73 4.93 7.53 16.49
CA GLU A 73 4.71 7.46 17.93
C GLU A 73 3.73 8.54 18.39
#